data_AF-A0A2P8VZU9-F1
#
_entry.id   AF-A0A2P8VZU9-F1
#
_cell.length_a   1.000
_cell.length_b   1.000
_cell.length_c   1.000
_cell.angle_alpha   90.00
_cell.angle_beta   90.00
_cell.angle_gamma   90.00
#
_symmetry.space_group_name_H-M   'P 1'
#
loop_
_entity.id
_entity.type
_entity.pdbx_description
1 polymer ?
#
loop_
_entity_poly.entity_id
_entity_poly.type
_entity_poly.pdbx_seq_one_letter_code
_entity_poly.pdbx_strand_id
1 'polypeptide(L)'
;MVQNKPLLKKPPLPLLVAAALLFVGGGILSFWVAARRGQLARTLPAGANAIPADALMVVALSSDEAQWRRLRQFGTEATQAQFDQLLVQWRDRLLAEQNLTFARDIQPWVGPEITLAVLPDTAPAADLPPSLPAPELALRSNVVMVLPIADANRAQSDLGERLGQAEQAEDAPYRGVTLQQLEGQADAPLYAAVLSAETALLSPQLPLLKRAIDAYRGGESLVNRPGVGKAFEQLTETRPLARFYVDVPALAETVAANADPPIAPSRLRAFQTPRGLVGAVAVKNRGVALQGVSWLEPGAQTFATGNQADQMPQRLPTGTLLAVSGGDFQQFWEDFQAGEQFSALFPLQADEVALGLQSATGLSLEENLLPWMAGEFAVGVLSPPAGPSDTPPLPNPALVLMVKASDREAATATFEQLDAVMTSRYRFAVDTVDMGGVPVTRWTAPFDSLVMAYGWLEGDVAFFTVGQGIADLVAPSPGRRLAENNLFQATTGEAPRPNNGHFFANLEALSEAENNLLLPPLPQEGLLGSEAIEAIGVTATVLSDRQVRYDMTAILKRGDRPADLPSPDADPAEP
;
A
#
# COMPACT_ATOMS: atom_id res chain seq x y z
N MET A 1 81.98 -39.40 23.95
CA MET A 1 81.26 -39.35 22.65
C MET A 1 79.79 -39.39 22.95
N VAL A 2 79.09 -38.30 22.67
CA VAL A 2 77.76 -37.97 23.23
C VAL A 2 76.67 -38.26 22.20
N GLN A 3 75.57 -38.84 22.67
CA GLN A 3 74.33 -39.13 21.94
C GLN A 3 73.67 -37.86 21.39
N ASN A 4 73.11 -37.93 20.19
CA ASN A 4 72.11 -36.97 19.71
C ASN A 4 70.94 -37.71 19.03
N LYS A 5 69.73 -37.55 19.57
CA LYS A 5 68.44 -37.92 18.94
C LYS A 5 67.98 -36.77 18.04
N PRO A 6 67.45 -37.02 16.83
CA PRO A 6 66.56 -36.08 16.17
C PRO A 6 65.08 -36.46 16.34
N LEU A 7 64.28 -35.45 16.67
CA LEU A 7 62.83 -35.47 16.88
C LEU A 7 62.05 -35.75 15.58
N LEU A 8 61.01 -36.60 15.67
CA LEU A 8 59.96 -36.70 14.65
C LEU A 8 59.17 -35.38 14.58
N LYS A 9 59.21 -34.68 13.44
CA LYS A 9 58.32 -33.57 13.11
C LYS A 9 56.93 -34.10 12.76
N LYS A 10 55.92 -33.76 13.56
CA LYS A 10 54.50 -33.87 13.19
C LYS A 10 54.21 -32.90 12.02
N PRO A 11 53.38 -33.28 11.02
CA PRO A 11 52.93 -32.31 10.03
C PRO A 11 52.07 -31.24 10.73
N PRO A 12 52.16 -29.97 10.30
CA PRO A 12 51.43 -28.90 10.96
C PRO A 12 49.93 -29.10 10.71
N LEU A 13 49.16 -28.98 11.79
CA LEU A 13 47.71 -29.10 11.86
C LEU A 13 46.87 -27.99 11.15
N PRO A 14 47.39 -26.85 10.60
CA PRO A 14 46.50 -25.82 10.08
C PRO A 14 46.00 -26.09 8.65
N LEU A 15 46.50 -27.11 7.94
CA LEU A 15 46.06 -27.37 6.55
C LEU A 15 44.74 -28.18 6.46
N LEU A 16 44.42 -29.00 7.48
CA LEU A 16 43.13 -29.73 7.54
C LEU A 16 42.01 -28.88 8.17
N VAL A 17 42.34 -27.90 9.01
CA VAL A 17 41.38 -26.95 9.59
C VAL A 17 40.97 -25.87 8.58
N ALA A 18 41.86 -25.48 7.66
CA ALA A 18 41.54 -24.53 6.58
C ALA A 18 40.55 -25.12 5.54
N ALA A 19 40.65 -26.41 5.23
CA ALA A 19 39.71 -27.08 4.31
C ALA A 19 38.32 -27.30 4.93
N ALA A 20 38.23 -27.56 6.24
CA ALA A 20 36.97 -27.70 6.96
C ALA A 20 36.25 -26.35 7.13
N LEU A 21 36.99 -25.25 7.36
CA LEU A 21 36.40 -23.90 7.45
C LEU A 21 35.96 -23.35 6.09
N LEU A 22 36.58 -23.75 4.98
CA LEU A 22 36.13 -23.40 3.62
C LEU A 22 34.87 -24.18 3.21
N PHE A 23 34.66 -25.41 3.68
CA PHE A 23 33.43 -26.16 3.41
C PHE A 23 32.24 -25.71 4.28
N VAL A 24 32.48 -25.30 5.53
CA VAL A 24 31.43 -24.76 6.42
C VAL A 24 31.14 -23.29 6.09
N GLY A 25 32.15 -22.47 5.78
CA GLY A 25 31.96 -21.08 5.36
C GLY A 25 31.45 -20.93 3.92
N GLY A 26 31.97 -21.73 2.99
CA GLY A 26 31.53 -21.76 1.59
C GLY A 26 30.16 -22.38 1.42
N GLY A 27 29.82 -23.42 2.18
CA GLY A 27 28.49 -24.05 2.18
C GLY A 27 27.41 -23.14 2.76
N ILE A 28 27.69 -22.40 3.85
CA ILE A 28 26.74 -21.44 4.42
C ILE A 28 26.59 -20.23 3.50
N LEU A 29 27.66 -19.66 2.94
CA LEU A 29 27.56 -18.55 2.00
C LEU A 29 26.89 -18.96 0.68
N SER A 30 27.18 -20.14 0.13
CA SER A 30 26.53 -20.62 -1.10
C SER A 30 25.10 -21.08 -0.88
N PHE A 31 24.76 -21.71 0.26
CA PHE A 31 23.38 -21.99 0.65
C PHE A 31 22.61 -20.71 0.94
N TRP A 32 23.21 -19.71 1.59
CA TRP A 32 22.59 -18.42 1.86
C TRP A 32 22.42 -17.58 0.60
N VAL A 33 23.38 -17.59 -0.32
CA VAL A 33 23.28 -16.98 -1.65
C VAL A 33 22.29 -17.75 -2.54
N ALA A 34 22.23 -19.08 -2.47
CA ALA A 34 21.26 -19.89 -3.21
C ALA A 34 19.85 -19.77 -2.64
N ALA A 35 19.70 -19.68 -1.31
CA ALA A 35 18.44 -19.42 -0.63
C ALA A 35 17.96 -17.99 -0.90
N ARG A 36 18.86 -17.00 -0.90
CA ARG A 36 18.54 -15.63 -1.33
C ARG A 36 18.20 -15.55 -2.80
N ARG A 37 18.95 -16.19 -3.70
CA ARG A 37 18.63 -16.27 -5.13
C ARG A 37 17.30 -17.00 -5.35
N GLY A 38 17.02 -18.03 -4.58
CA GLY A 38 15.75 -18.77 -4.61
C GLY A 38 14.58 -17.97 -4.05
N GLN A 39 14.78 -17.13 -3.03
CA GLN A 39 13.78 -16.19 -2.53
C GLN A 39 13.56 -15.02 -3.49
N LEU A 40 14.62 -14.38 -3.99
CA LEU A 40 14.56 -13.35 -5.04
C LEU A 40 13.86 -13.85 -6.30
N ALA A 41 14.18 -15.06 -6.76
CA ALA A 41 13.50 -15.68 -7.89
C ALA A 41 12.01 -15.97 -7.63
N ARG A 42 11.58 -16.04 -6.36
CA ARG A 42 10.17 -16.21 -5.96
C ARG A 42 9.47 -14.89 -5.67
N THR A 43 10.19 -13.81 -5.38
CA THR A 43 9.60 -12.51 -5.04
C THR A 43 9.64 -11.50 -6.18
N LEU A 44 10.58 -11.63 -7.13
CA LEU A 44 10.59 -10.82 -8.34
C LEU A 44 9.49 -11.27 -9.32
N PRO A 45 8.90 -10.34 -10.10
CA PRO A 45 8.04 -10.67 -11.21
C PRO A 45 8.70 -11.63 -12.20
N ALA A 46 7.92 -12.57 -12.73
CA ALA A 46 8.42 -13.46 -13.77
C ALA A 46 8.83 -12.65 -15.02
N GLY A 47 10.00 -12.96 -15.57
CA GLY A 47 10.57 -12.25 -16.72
C GLY A 47 11.05 -10.82 -16.44
N ALA A 48 11.32 -10.45 -15.17
CA ALA A 48 11.80 -9.12 -14.79
C ALA A 48 13.11 -8.68 -15.48
N ASN A 49 13.88 -9.60 -16.04
CA ASN A 49 15.07 -9.29 -16.86
C ASN A 49 14.73 -8.77 -18.27
N ALA A 50 13.53 -9.02 -18.77
CA ALA A 50 13.04 -8.47 -20.04
C ALA A 50 12.33 -7.13 -19.86
N ILE A 51 12.18 -6.64 -18.63
CA ILE A 51 11.53 -5.36 -18.34
C ILE A 51 12.59 -4.26 -18.36
N PRO A 52 12.47 -3.22 -19.21
CA PRO A 52 13.39 -2.09 -19.22
C PRO A 52 13.48 -1.39 -17.85
N ALA A 53 14.67 -0.90 -17.48
CA ALA A 53 14.93 -0.31 -16.16
C ALA A 53 14.14 0.99 -15.87
N ASP A 54 13.70 1.69 -16.90
CA ASP A 54 12.95 2.93 -16.84
C ASP A 54 11.42 2.72 -16.89
N ALA A 55 10.94 1.49 -16.65
CA ALA A 55 9.53 1.22 -16.47
C ALA A 55 8.93 2.06 -15.34
N LEU A 56 7.85 2.76 -15.65
CA LEU A 56 7.09 3.60 -14.70
C LEU A 56 6.35 2.73 -13.69
N MET A 57 5.75 1.65 -14.18
CA MET A 57 4.98 0.71 -13.39
C MET A 57 5.11 -0.69 -13.97
N VAL A 58 5.16 -1.69 -13.09
CA VAL A 58 5.15 -3.10 -13.43
C VAL A 58 4.12 -3.79 -12.58
N VAL A 59 3.27 -4.62 -13.17
CA VAL A 59 2.27 -5.42 -12.48
C VAL A 59 2.35 -6.86 -12.98
N ALA A 60 2.75 -7.78 -12.13
CA ALA A 60 2.69 -9.22 -12.36
C ALA A 60 1.36 -9.75 -11.79
N LEU A 61 0.49 -10.28 -12.64
CA LEU A 61 -0.82 -10.82 -12.27
C LEU A 61 -0.76 -12.34 -12.29
N SER A 62 -1.37 -12.98 -11.29
CA SER A 62 -1.48 -14.44 -11.25
C SER A 62 -2.36 -14.97 -12.38
N SER A 63 -1.93 -16.08 -12.99
CA SER A 63 -2.73 -16.85 -13.93
C SER A 63 -3.56 -17.96 -13.26
N ASP A 64 -3.48 -18.10 -11.93
CA ASP A 64 -4.21 -19.10 -11.15
C ASP A 64 -5.68 -18.70 -10.97
N GLU A 65 -6.57 -19.35 -11.71
CA GLU A 65 -8.03 -19.15 -11.60
C GLU A 65 -8.56 -19.33 -10.18
N ALA A 66 -7.94 -20.20 -9.37
CA ALA A 66 -8.40 -20.43 -8.02
C ALA A 66 -8.23 -19.19 -7.14
N GLN A 67 -7.20 -18.37 -7.38
CA GLN A 67 -7.02 -17.11 -6.67
C GLN A 67 -8.06 -16.06 -7.09
N TRP A 68 -8.31 -15.93 -8.38
CA TRP A 68 -9.37 -15.05 -8.90
C TRP A 68 -10.76 -15.48 -8.44
N ARG A 69 -11.05 -16.78 -8.46
CA ARG A 69 -12.32 -17.33 -7.96
C ARG A 69 -12.51 -17.09 -6.46
N ARG A 70 -11.44 -17.13 -5.66
CA ARG A 70 -11.50 -16.75 -4.23
C ARG A 70 -11.79 -15.26 -4.07
N LEU A 71 -11.16 -14.39 -4.86
CA LEU A 71 -11.42 -12.95 -4.80
C LEU A 71 -12.89 -12.65 -5.13
N ARG A 72 -13.44 -13.32 -6.15
CA ARG A 72 -14.86 -13.21 -6.55
C ARG A 72 -15.87 -13.70 -5.51
N GLN A 73 -15.45 -14.38 -4.43
CA GLN A 73 -16.33 -14.77 -3.32
C GLN A 73 -16.57 -13.65 -2.31
N PHE A 74 -15.89 -12.51 -2.47
CA PHE A 74 -16.04 -11.37 -1.59
C PHE A 74 -16.92 -10.29 -2.21
N GLY A 75 -17.57 -9.51 -1.34
CA GLY A 75 -18.47 -8.43 -1.71
C GLY A 75 -19.95 -8.75 -1.48
N THR A 76 -20.79 -7.77 -1.81
CA THR A 76 -22.23 -7.90 -1.97
C THR A 76 -22.56 -8.37 -3.39
N GLU A 77 -23.78 -8.87 -3.62
CA GLU A 77 -24.26 -9.26 -4.96
C GLU A 77 -24.00 -8.17 -6.02
N ALA A 78 -24.28 -6.91 -5.68
CA ALA A 78 -24.04 -5.76 -6.57
C ALA A 78 -22.55 -5.57 -6.87
N THR A 79 -21.69 -5.58 -5.86
CA THR A 79 -20.24 -5.40 -6.06
C THR A 79 -19.58 -6.59 -6.76
N GLN A 80 -20.08 -7.81 -6.54
CA GLN A 80 -19.63 -9.01 -7.26
C GLN A 80 -19.97 -8.91 -8.75
N ALA A 81 -21.20 -8.49 -9.09
CA ALA A 81 -21.60 -8.30 -10.49
C ALA A 81 -20.77 -7.21 -11.18
N GLN A 82 -20.50 -6.09 -10.51
CA GLN A 82 -19.63 -5.02 -11.03
C GLN A 82 -18.20 -5.52 -11.26
N PHE A 83 -17.63 -6.27 -10.31
CA PHE A 83 -16.30 -6.84 -10.45
C PHE A 83 -16.21 -7.85 -11.60
N ASP A 84 -17.23 -8.70 -11.77
CA ASP A 84 -17.31 -9.65 -12.88
C ASP A 84 -17.39 -8.95 -14.24
N GLN A 85 -18.16 -7.85 -14.33
CA GLN A 85 -18.20 -7.01 -15.53
C GLN A 85 -16.84 -6.40 -15.84
N LEU A 86 -16.13 -5.90 -14.83
CA LEU A 86 -14.78 -5.36 -15.01
C LEU A 86 -13.80 -6.43 -15.52
N LEU A 87 -13.84 -7.64 -14.97
CA LEU A 87 -13.01 -8.75 -15.42
C LEU A 87 -13.29 -9.14 -16.88
N VAL A 88 -14.57 -9.18 -17.28
CA VAL A 88 -15.00 -9.44 -18.65
C VAL A 88 -14.50 -8.33 -19.58
N GLN A 89 -14.70 -7.06 -19.23
CA GLN A 89 -14.23 -5.93 -20.03
C GLN A 89 -12.71 -5.92 -20.20
N TRP A 90 -11.97 -6.22 -19.14
CA TRP A 90 -10.50 -6.25 -19.18
C TRP A 90 -9.98 -7.40 -20.04
N ARG A 91 -10.59 -8.59 -19.92
CA ARG A 91 -10.31 -9.76 -20.76
C ARG A 91 -10.54 -9.45 -22.25
N ASP A 92 -11.68 -8.84 -22.56
CA ASP A 92 -12.10 -8.64 -23.95
C ASP A 92 -11.30 -7.51 -24.62
N ARG A 93 -10.92 -6.46 -23.88
CA ARG A 93 -10.24 -5.28 -24.46
C ARG A 93 -8.80 -5.54 -24.94
N LEU A 94 -8.03 -6.41 -24.27
CA LEU A 94 -6.60 -6.58 -24.60
C LEU A 94 -6.32 -7.65 -25.66
N LEU A 95 -7.17 -8.67 -25.74
CA LEU A 95 -6.91 -9.87 -26.55
C LEU A 95 -7.97 -10.09 -27.63
N ALA A 96 -9.25 -9.74 -27.36
CA ALA A 96 -10.32 -10.07 -28.29
C ALA A 96 -10.25 -9.26 -29.59
N GLU A 97 -9.70 -8.03 -29.55
CA GLU A 97 -9.45 -7.22 -30.76
C GLU A 97 -8.51 -7.92 -31.76
N GLN A 98 -7.69 -8.87 -31.27
CA GLN A 98 -6.76 -9.68 -32.05
C GLN A 98 -7.26 -11.12 -32.29
N ASN A 99 -8.56 -11.39 -32.07
CA ASN A 99 -9.15 -12.74 -32.09
C ASN A 99 -8.47 -13.73 -31.11
N LEU A 100 -7.88 -13.21 -30.04
CA LEU A 100 -7.24 -13.99 -28.98
C LEU A 100 -8.12 -13.99 -27.74
N THR A 101 -8.11 -15.10 -27.01
CA THR A 101 -8.74 -15.21 -25.70
C THR A 101 -7.72 -15.76 -24.71
N PHE A 102 -7.74 -15.24 -23.48
CA PHE A 102 -6.81 -15.71 -22.46
C PHE A 102 -6.94 -17.23 -22.22
N ALA A 103 -8.17 -17.72 -22.07
CA ALA A 103 -8.45 -19.12 -21.72
C ALA A 103 -8.01 -20.12 -22.80
N ARG A 104 -8.20 -19.79 -24.09
CA ARG A 104 -7.85 -20.69 -25.19
C ARG A 104 -6.40 -20.53 -25.63
N ASP A 105 -5.94 -19.29 -25.78
CA ASP A 105 -4.72 -19.01 -26.53
C ASP A 105 -3.48 -18.77 -25.64
N ILE A 106 -3.66 -18.53 -24.32
CA ILE A 106 -2.56 -18.19 -23.39
C ILE A 106 -2.50 -19.13 -22.17
N GLN A 107 -3.64 -19.32 -21.50
CA GLN A 107 -3.76 -20.09 -20.26
C GLN A 107 -3.19 -21.53 -20.32
N PRO A 108 -3.30 -22.29 -21.43
CA PRO A 108 -2.85 -23.69 -21.45
C PRO A 108 -1.35 -23.90 -21.24
N TRP A 109 -0.53 -22.87 -21.49
CA TRP A 109 0.93 -22.94 -21.49
C TRP A 109 1.62 -21.87 -20.65
N VAL A 110 0.91 -20.79 -20.26
CA VAL A 110 1.50 -19.68 -19.51
C VAL A 110 1.92 -20.10 -18.11
N GLY A 111 2.99 -19.47 -17.62
CA GLY A 111 3.46 -19.60 -16.25
C GLY A 111 2.46 -19.09 -15.21
N PRO A 112 2.81 -19.20 -13.92
CA PRO A 112 1.92 -18.84 -12.81
C PRO A 112 1.55 -17.34 -12.78
N GLU A 113 2.26 -16.50 -13.53
CA GLU A 113 2.14 -15.05 -13.51
C GLU A 113 2.37 -14.46 -14.90
N ILE A 114 1.70 -13.35 -15.21
CA ILE A 114 1.86 -12.56 -16.43
C ILE A 114 2.25 -11.16 -16.02
N THR A 115 3.32 -10.63 -16.59
CA THR A 115 3.84 -9.33 -16.19
C THR A 115 3.52 -8.27 -17.23
N LEU A 116 2.92 -7.17 -16.79
CA LEU A 116 2.65 -5.97 -17.58
C LEU A 116 3.62 -4.89 -17.13
N ALA A 117 4.38 -4.31 -18.06
CA ALA A 117 5.29 -3.21 -17.80
C ALA A 117 4.85 -1.98 -18.60
N VAL A 118 4.54 -0.90 -17.89
CA VAL A 118 4.25 0.41 -18.46
C VAL A 118 5.55 1.17 -18.59
N LEU A 119 5.85 1.61 -19.81
CA LEU A 119 7.05 2.37 -20.15
C LEU A 119 6.69 3.84 -20.41
N PRO A 120 7.64 4.77 -20.20
CA PRO A 120 7.42 6.17 -20.55
C PRO A 120 7.19 6.31 -22.06
N ASP A 121 6.28 7.22 -22.41
CA ASP A 121 5.92 7.47 -23.81
C ASP A 121 7.12 7.99 -24.61
N THR A 122 7.15 7.65 -25.89
CA THR A 122 8.09 8.24 -26.86
C THR A 122 7.36 9.01 -27.97
N ALA A 123 6.02 8.96 -28.02
CA ALA A 123 5.17 9.69 -28.95
C ALA A 123 4.53 10.92 -28.28
N PRO A 124 4.32 12.04 -29.02
CA PRO A 124 3.61 13.19 -28.50
C PRO A 124 2.12 12.88 -28.29
N ALA A 125 1.60 13.23 -27.12
CA ALA A 125 0.20 13.08 -26.74
C ALA A 125 -0.71 13.95 -27.63
N ALA A 126 -1.30 13.36 -28.66
CA ALA A 126 -2.45 13.92 -29.35
C ALA A 126 -3.49 12.80 -29.42
N ASP A 127 -4.71 13.11 -28.96
CA ASP A 127 -5.91 12.27 -28.98
C ASP A 127 -6.09 11.26 -27.82
N LEU A 128 -6.06 11.76 -26.58
CA LEU A 128 -6.61 11.03 -25.42
C LEU A 128 -7.90 11.73 -24.92
N PRO A 129 -9.04 11.02 -24.78
CA PRO A 129 -10.27 11.60 -24.27
C PRO A 129 -10.17 11.96 -22.76
N PRO A 130 -10.71 13.11 -22.34
CA PRO A 130 -10.62 13.59 -20.96
C PRO A 130 -11.72 12.94 -20.10
N SER A 131 -11.44 11.77 -19.51
CA SER A 131 -12.14 11.21 -18.33
C SER A 131 -11.87 9.69 -18.20
N LEU A 132 -10.61 9.31 -17.98
CA LEU A 132 -10.27 7.97 -17.51
C LEU A 132 -9.26 8.07 -16.36
N PRO A 133 -9.35 7.23 -15.32
CA PRO A 133 -8.41 7.26 -14.21
C PRO A 133 -6.98 6.93 -14.69
N ALA A 134 -5.97 7.57 -14.08
CA ALA A 134 -4.55 7.54 -14.49
C ALA A 134 -3.93 6.14 -14.77
N PRO A 135 -4.31 5.04 -14.09
CA PRO A 135 -3.83 3.70 -14.42
C PRO A 135 -4.31 3.20 -15.79
N GLU A 136 -5.49 3.62 -16.26
CA GLU A 136 -6.05 3.21 -17.55
C GLU A 136 -5.42 3.95 -18.74
N LEU A 137 -4.93 5.19 -18.54
CA LEU A 137 -4.16 5.94 -19.53
C LEU A 137 -2.84 5.25 -19.89
N ALA A 138 -2.16 4.69 -18.89
CA ALA A 138 -0.86 4.03 -19.07
C ALA A 138 -0.96 2.68 -19.79
N LEU A 139 -2.15 2.05 -19.73
CA LEU A 139 -2.39 0.70 -20.26
C LEU A 139 -2.72 0.65 -21.75
N ARG A 140 -3.15 1.77 -22.37
CA ARG A 140 -3.68 1.75 -23.75
C ARG A 140 -2.62 1.75 -24.86
N SER A 141 -1.43 2.31 -24.63
CA SER A 141 -0.42 2.43 -25.70
C SER A 141 0.97 1.94 -25.29
N ASN A 142 1.42 2.18 -24.06
CA ASN A 142 2.84 2.02 -23.69
C ASN A 142 3.15 0.80 -22.81
N VAL A 143 2.56 -0.35 -23.15
CA VAL A 143 2.70 -1.58 -22.37
C VAL A 143 3.53 -2.63 -23.09
N VAL A 144 4.43 -3.27 -22.36
CA VAL A 144 5.03 -4.56 -22.74
C VAL A 144 4.47 -5.63 -21.81
N MET A 145 3.94 -6.71 -22.40
CA MET A 145 3.52 -7.90 -21.68
C MET A 145 4.62 -8.96 -21.77
N VAL A 146 5.00 -9.52 -20.63
CA VAL A 146 5.95 -10.62 -20.49
C VAL A 146 5.20 -11.86 -20.05
N LEU A 147 5.27 -12.90 -20.87
CA LEU A 147 4.55 -14.15 -20.72
C LEU A 147 5.56 -15.27 -20.44
N PRO A 148 5.65 -15.77 -19.21
CA PRO A 148 6.45 -16.94 -18.91
C PRO A 148 5.83 -18.18 -19.57
N ILE A 149 6.65 -19.07 -20.09
CA ILE A 149 6.20 -20.31 -20.74
C ILE A 149 6.44 -21.46 -19.76
N ALA A 150 5.37 -22.03 -19.19
CA ALA A 150 5.43 -23.20 -18.33
C ALA A 150 5.42 -24.52 -19.11
N ASP A 151 4.71 -24.57 -20.25
CA ASP A 151 4.65 -25.73 -21.13
C ASP A 151 5.07 -25.34 -22.54
N ALA A 152 6.35 -25.55 -22.85
CA ALA A 152 6.93 -25.21 -24.16
C ALA A 152 6.30 -25.99 -25.31
N ASN A 153 5.83 -27.22 -25.08
CA ASN A 153 5.22 -28.04 -26.14
C ASN A 153 3.83 -27.49 -26.49
N ARG A 154 3.03 -27.15 -25.46
CA ARG A 154 1.73 -26.50 -25.68
C ARG A 154 1.88 -25.11 -26.26
N ALA A 155 2.83 -24.31 -25.77
CA ALA A 155 3.14 -23.01 -26.37
C ALA A 155 3.52 -23.18 -27.85
N GLN A 156 4.36 -24.15 -28.21
CA GLN A 156 4.70 -24.40 -29.61
C GLN A 156 3.50 -24.84 -30.45
N SER A 157 2.54 -25.59 -29.89
CA SER A 157 1.31 -25.97 -30.59
C SER A 157 0.39 -24.76 -30.78
N ASP A 158 -0.01 -24.12 -29.68
CA ASP A 158 -1.03 -23.07 -29.66
C ASP A 158 -0.49 -21.75 -30.24
N LEU A 159 0.65 -21.28 -29.70
CA LEU A 159 1.32 -20.07 -30.16
C LEU A 159 1.98 -20.32 -31.51
N GLY A 160 2.61 -21.47 -31.74
CA GLY A 160 3.33 -21.74 -32.98
C GLY A 160 2.42 -21.84 -34.22
N GLU A 161 1.19 -22.32 -34.09
CA GLU A 161 0.20 -22.24 -35.18
C GLU A 161 -0.13 -20.78 -35.54
N ARG A 162 -0.30 -19.91 -34.52
CA ARG A 162 -0.58 -18.48 -34.72
C ARG A 162 0.62 -17.72 -35.26
N LEU A 163 1.79 -17.92 -34.68
CA LEU A 163 3.07 -17.35 -35.12
C LEU A 163 3.47 -17.85 -36.52
N GLY A 164 3.00 -19.03 -36.94
CA GLY A 164 3.18 -19.53 -38.30
C GLY A 164 2.29 -18.85 -39.33
N GLN A 165 1.17 -18.25 -38.90
CA GLN A 165 0.26 -17.45 -39.73
C GLN A 165 0.57 -15.95 -39.65
N ALA A 166 1.31 -15.51 -38.64
CA ALA A 166 1.70 -14.12 -38.43
C ALA A 166 2.69 -13.62 -39.49
N GLU A 167 2.53 -12.36 -39.90
CA GLU A 167 3.48 -11.69 -40.79
C GLU A 167 4.78 -11.35 -40.04
N GLN A 168 5.92 -11.37 -40.73
CA GLN A 168 7.16 -10.87 -40.14
C GLN A 168 7.09 -9.35 -40.06
N ALA A 169 7.28 -8.82 -38.85
CA ALA A 169 7.27 -7.37 -38.66
C ALA A 169 8.48 -6.69 -39.31
N GLU A 170 9.60 -7.41 -39.47
CA GLU A 170 10.82 -6.94 -40.13
C GLU A 170 11.51 -8.10 -40.88
N ASP A 171 12.19 -7.78 -41.99
CA ASP A 171 12.89 -8.76 -42.84
C ASP A 171 14.06 -9.48 -42.14
N ALA A 172 14.61 -8.88 -41.09
CA ALA A 172 15.79 -9.39 -40.38
C ALA A 172 15.51 -9.52 -38.87
N PRO A 173 16.04 -10.58 -38.22
CA PRO A 173 15.84 -10.77 -36.79
C PRO A 173 16.54 -9.68 -35.98
N TYR A 174 15.82 -9.08 -35.05
CA TYR A 174 16.35 -8.06 -34.16
C TYR A 174 17.12 -8.70 -33.00
N ARG A 175 18.44 -8.46 -32.93
CA ARG A 175 19.34 -9.12 -31.96
C ARG A 175 19.16 -10.65 -31.90
N GLY A 176 18.93 -11.27 -33.06
CA GLY A 176 18.71 -12.70 -33.18
C GLY A 176 17.35 -13.20 -32.67
N VAL A 177 16.38 -12.30 -32.50
CA VAL A 177 14.98 -12.61 -32.16
C VAL A 177 14.08 -12.24 -33.33
N THR A 178 13.26 -13.18 -33.78
CA THR A 178 12.26 -12.92 -34.84
C THR A 178 11.11 -12.11 -34.27
N LEU A 179 10.72 -11.07 -35.00
CA LEU A 179 9.60 -10.19 -34.64
C LEU A 179 8.41 -10.52 -35.54
N GLN A 180 7.27 -10.77 -34.93
CA GLN A 180 6.06 -11.13 -35.67
C GLN A 180 4.94 -10.16 -35.35
N GLN A 181 4.12 -9.87 -36.36
CA GLN A 181 2.90 -9.10 -36.24
C GLN A 181 1.72 -10.07 -36.30
N LEU A 182 0.97 -10.15 -35.20
CA LEU A 182 -0.22 -10.97 -35.11
C LEU A 182 -1.35 -10.31 -35.90
N GLU A 183 -2.02 -11.09 -36.74
CA GLU A 183 -3.20 -10.64 -37.49
C GLU A 183 -4.42 -10.53 -36.58
N GLY A 184 -5.17 -9.44 -36.71
CA GLY A 184 -6.41 -9.19 -35.97
C GLY A 184 -7.33 -8.20 -36.67
N GLN A 185 -8.52 -7.98 -36.09
CA GLN A 185 -9.50 -7.03 -36.61
C GLN A 185 -9.27 -5.60 -36.08
N ALA A 186 -8.30 -5.43 -35.17
CA ALA A 186 -7.96 -4.16 -34.56
C ALA A 186 -7.24 -3.21 -35.53
N ASP A 187 -7.46 -1.91 -35.34
CA ASP A 187 -6.73 -0.84 -36.05
C ASP A 187 -5.27 -0.72 -35.56
N ALA A 188 -4.96 -1.29 -34.40
CA ALA A 188 -3.63 -1.30 -33.80
C ALA A 188 -2.95 -2.69 -33.93
N PRO A 189 -1.72 -2.78 -34.45
CA PRO A 189 -0.99 -4.05 -34.58
C PRO A 189 -0.52 -4.57 -33.22
N LEU A 190 -0.59 -5.89 -33.01
CA LEU A 190 0.03 -6.56 -31.86
C LEU A 190 1.29 -7.30 -32.29
N TYR A 191 2.43 -6.95 -31.71
CA TYR A 191 3.71 -7.57 -32.02
C TYR A 191 4.09 -8.62 -30.97
N ALA A 192 4.67 -9.72 -31.43
CA ALA A 192 5.09 -10.84 -30.62
C ALA A 192 6.56 -11.19 -30.85
N ALA A 193 7.23 -11.64 -29.79
CA ALA A 193 8.59 -12.17 -29.84
C ALA A 193 8.79 -13.28 -28.81
N VAL A 194 9.44 -14.38 -29.19
CA VAL A 194 9.84 -15.46 -28.28
C VAL A 194 11.32 -15.29 -27.95
N LEU A 195 11.64 -14.93 -26.71
CA LEU A 195 13.02 -14.67 -26.27
C LEU A 195 13.79 -15.96 -26.02
N SER A 196 13.10 -16.96 -25.48
CA SER A 196 13.63 -18.26 -25.08
C SER A 196 12.50 -19.29 -24.95
N ALA A 197 12.83 -20.53 -24.61
CA ALA A 197 11.84 -21.56 -24.31
C ALA A 197 10.96 -21.25 -23.07
N GLU A 198 11.35 -20.26 -22.27
CA GLU A 198 10.69 -19.92 -20.99
C GLU A 198 10.01 -18.54 -21.02
N THR A 199 10.15 -17.75 -22.10
CA THR A 199 9.67 -16.37 -22.12
C THR A 199 9.27 -15.90 -23.50
N ALA A 200 8.02 -15.42 -23.62
CA ALA A 200 7.49 -14.66 -24.75
C ALA A 200 7.17 -13.22 -24.33
N LEU A 201 7.15 -12.33 -25.32
CA LEU A 201 6.80 -10.92 -25.18
C LEU A 201 5.68 -10.56 -26.15
N LEU A 202 4.76 -9.71 -25.70
CA LEU A 202 3.77 -9.04 -26.54
C LEU A 202 3.80 -7.53 -26.30
N SER A 203 3.55 -6.73 -27.33
CA SER A 203 3.43 -5.28 -27.22
C SER A 203 2.63 -4.72 -28.40
N PRO A 204 1.75 -3.73 -28.20
CA PRO A 204 1.10 -3.02 -29.30
C PRO A 204 2.07 -2.10 -30.07
N GLN A 205 3.30 -1.92 -29.55
CA GLN A 205 4.33 -1.07 -30.15
C GLN A 205 5.63 -1.84 -30.38
N LEU A 206 6.07 -1.90 -31.64
CA LEU A 206 7.34 -2.50 -32.04
C LEU A 206 8.56 -1.87 -31.34
N PRO A 207 8.65 -0.53 -31.17
CA PRO A 207 9.77 0.07 -30.43
C PRO A 207 9.86 -0.40 -28.97
N LEU A 208 8.72 -0.57 -28.29
CA LEU A 208 8.69 -1.05 -26.91
C LEU A 208 9.07 -2.53 -26.80
N LEU A 209 8.63 -3.34 -27.77
CA LEU A 209 9.05 -4.75 -27.87
C LEU A 209 10.57 -4.88 -28.02
N LYS A 210 11.18 -4.05 -28.86
CA LYS A 210 12.64 -4.00 -29.06
C LYS A 210 13.38 -3.58 -27.78
N ARG A 211 12.87 -2.60 -27.03
CA ARG A 211 13.43 -2.20 -25.74
C ARG A 211 13.43 -3.34 -24.72
N ALA A 212 12.37 -4.14 -24.69
CA ALA A 212 12.29 -5.33 -23.83
C ALA A 212 13.28 -6.42 -24.25
N ILE A 213 13.47 -6.65 -25.56
CA ILE A 213 14.52 -7.54 -26.08
C ILE A 213 15.91 -7.04 -25.68
N ASP A 214 16.16 -5.73 -25.77
CA ASP A 214 17.43 -5.11 -25.38
C ASP A 214 17.73 -5.31 -23.90
N ALA A 215 16.74 -5.10 -23.03
CA ALA A 215 16.83 -5.38 -21.60
C ALA A 215 17.20 -6.86 -21.36
N TYR A 216 16.49 -7.80 -22.02
CA TYR A 216 16.76 -9.24 -21.89
C TYR A 216 18.15 -9.65 -22.37
N ARG A 217 18.68 -9.01 -23.42
CA ARG A 217 19.99 -9.30 -24.02
C ARG A 217 21.17 -8.61 -23.30
N GLY A 218 21.00 -8.26 -22.03
CA GLY A 218 22.05 -7.71 -21.17
C GLY A 218 22.04 -6.18 -21.07
N GLY A 219 20.98 -5.52 -21.52
CA GLY A 219 20.75 -4.10 -21.28
C GLY A 219 20.31 -3.79 -19.83
N GLU A 220 20.03 -2.52 -19.57
CA GLU A 220 19.47 -2.07 -18.30
C GLU A 220 18.05 -2.60 -18.14
N SER A 221 17.81 -3.37 -17.08
CA SER A 221 16.52 -4.00 -16.78
C SER A 221 16.09 -3.73 -15.34
N LEU A 222 14.82 -4.00 -15.03
CA LEU A 222 14.27 -3.80 -13.69
C LEU A 222 15.09 -4.50 -12.60
N VAL A 223 15.61 -5.70 -12.87
CA VAL A 223 16.42 -6.47 -11.92
C VAL A 223 17.76 -5.82 -11.60
N ASN A 224 18.27 -4.96 -12.49
CA ASN A 224 19.54 -4.24 -12.30
C ASN A 224 19.33 -2.93 -11.51
N ARG A 225 18.07 -2.50 -11.33
CA ARG A 225 17.78 -1.21 -10.73
C ARG A 225 18.12 -1.19 -9.23
N PRO A 226 18.90 -0.20 -8.75
CA PRO A 226 19.30 -0.11 -7.34
C PRO A 226 18.09 -0.06 -6.40
N GLY A 227 18.11 -0.91 -5.37
CA GLY A 227 17.07 -0.98 -4.34
C GLY A 227 15.94 -1.96 -4.64
N VAL A 228 15.59 -2.19 -5.92
CA VAL A 228 14.45 -3.04 -6.32
C VAL A 228 14.59 -4.46 -5.78
N GLY A 229 15.71 -5.14 -6.05
CA GLY A 229 15.93 -6.49 -5.55
C GLY A 229 15.88 -6.59 -4.02
N LYS A 230 16.50 -5.63 -3.32
CA LYS A 230 16.47 -5.57 -1.85
C LYS A 230 15.06 -5.33 -1.30
N ALA A 231 14.23 -4.56 -2.00
CA ALA A 231 12.86 -4.28 -1.58
C ALA A 231 11.97 -5.52 -1.78
N PHE A 232 12.10 -6.23 -2.92
CA PHE A 232 11.40 -7.50 -3.15
C PHE A 232 11.82 -8.61 -2.17
N GLU A 233 13.07 -8.60 -1.68
CA GLU A 233 13.52 -9.52 -0.62
C GLU A 233 12.77 -9.34 0.73
N GLN A 234 12.19 -8.15 0.97
CA GLN A 234 11.45 -7.86 2.22
C GLN A 234 9.97 -8.29 2.16
N LEU A 235 9.47 -8.65 0.97
CA LEU A 235 8.11 -9.15 0.82
C LEU A 235 8.02 -10.59 1.35
N THR A 236 7.02 -10.84 2.18
CA THR A 236 6.82 -12.17 2.81
C THR A 236 5.77 -13.01 2.08
N GLU A 237 4.93 -12.40 1.25
CA GLU A 237 3.93 -13.11 0.47
C GLU A 237 4.58 -13.94 -0.64
N THR A 238 4.24 -15.23 -0.67
CA THR A 238 4.84 -16.21 -1.60
C THR A 238 3.87 -16.66 -2.69
N ARG A 239 2.56 -16.46 -2.49
CA ARG A 239 1.52 -16.74 -3.47
C ARG A 239 0.59 -15.53 -3.64
N PRO A 240 1.13 -14.38 -4.08
CA PRO A 240 0.29 -13.22 -4.29
C PRO A 240 -0.62 -13.44 -5.51
N LEU A 241 -1.76 -12.75 -5.51
CA LEU A 241 -2.58 -12.52 -6.68
C LEU A 241 -1.90 -11.55 -7.65
N ALA A 242 -1.21 -10.54 -7.12
CA ALA A 242 -0.47 -9.59 -7.92
C ALA A 242 0.84 -9.17 -7.24
N ARG A 243 1.90 -8.95 -8.01
CA ARG A 243 3.10 -8.23 -7.58
C ARG A 243 3.20 -6.95 -8.37
N PHE A 244 3.78 -5.91 -7.78
CA PHE A 244 3.98 -4.68 -8.50
C PHE A 244 5.28 -3.99 -8.13
N TYR A 245 5.72 -3.12 -9.04
CA TYR A 245 6.75 -2.13 -8.85
C TYR A 245 6.25 -0.81 -9.43
N VAL A 246 6.52 0.28 -8.74
CA VAL A 246 6.21 1.64 -9.19
C VAL A 246 7.44 2.51 -9.00
N ASP A 247 7.82 3.21 -10.06
CA ASP A 247 8.75 4.34 -10.03
C ASP A 247 7.96 5.59 -9.62
N VAL A 248 7.90 5.88 -8.32
CA VAL A 248 6.99 6.89 -7.77
C VAL A 248 7.27 8.28 -8.34
N PRO A 249 8.52 8.78 -8.41
CA PRO A 249 8.80 10.09 -8.99
C PRO A 249 8.50 10.15 -10.48
N ALA A 250 8.93 9.15 -11.26
CA ALA A 250 8.73 9.15 -12.72
C ALA A 250 7.24 9.05 -13.09
N LEU A 251 6.46 8.26 -12.35
CA LEU A 251 5.02 8.18 -12.52
C LEU A 251 4.34 9.49 -12.12
N ALA A 252 4.74 10.09 -10.99
CA ALA A 252 4.19 11.37 -10.54
C ALA A 252 4.44 12.50 -11.55
N GLU A 253 5.64 12.56 -12.14
CA GLU A 253 5.97 13.50 -13.21
C GLU A 253 5.12 13.27 -14.46
N THR A 254 4.96 12.00 -14.87
CA THR A 254 4.14 11.64 -16.04
C THR A 254 2.68 12.01 -15.84
N VAL A 255 2.13 11.76 -14.65
CA VAL A 255 0.75 12.14 -14.31
C VAL A 255 0.61 13.65 -14.22
N ALA A 256 1.54 14.34 -13.56
CA ALA A 256 1.50 15.80 -13.41
C ALA A 256 1.58 16.54 -14.75
N ALA A 257 2.34 16.02 -15.72
CA ALA A 257 2.46 16.59 -17.06
C ALA A 257 1.15 16.54 -17.85
N ASN A 258 0.26 15.60 -17.54
CA ASN A 258 -1.00 15.37 -18.24
C ASN A 258 -2.24 15.74 -17.39
N ALA A 259 -2.05 16.28 -16.19
CA ALA A 259 -3.13 16.59 -15.26
C ALA A 259 -3.84 17.90 -15.64
N ASP A 260 -5.17 17.83 -15.73
CA ASP A 260 -6.05 19.00 -15.84
C ASP A 260 -7.14 18.92 -14.75
N PRO A 261 -7.16 19.83 -13.76
CA PRO A 261 -6.24 20.96 -13.56
C PRO A 261 -4.83 20.54 -13.11
N PRO A 262 -3.81 21.41 -13.27
CA PRO A 262 -2.45 21.14 -12.81
C PRO A 262 -2.36 20.80 -11.33
N ILE A 263 -1.58 19.77 -10.99
CA ILE A 263 -1.37 19.34 -9.60
C ILE A 263 -0.48 20.35 -8.87
N ALA A 264 -0.90 20.77 -7.68
CA ALA A 264 -0.13 21.69 -6.84
C ALA A 264 1.27 21.12 -6.50
N PRO A 265 2.36 21.90 -6.64
CA PRO A 265 3.72 21.42 -6.38
C PRO A 265 3.94 20.83 -4.99
N SER A 266 3.25 21.35 -3.96
CA SER A 266 3.31 20.83 -2.60
C SER A 266 2.83 19.37 -2.51
N ARG A 267 1.79 18.99 -3.25
CA ARG A 267 1.26 17.62 -3.29
C ARG A 267 2.19 16.66 -4.04
N LEU A 268 2.95 17.16 -5.02
CA LEU A 268 3.91 16.34 -5.78
C LEU A 268 5.15 15.98 -4.94
N ARG A 269 5.56 16.82 -3.98
CA ARG A 269 6.74 16.56 -3.13
C ARG A 269 6.64 15.25 -2.35
N ALA A 270 5.45 14.90 -1.85
CA ALA A 270 5.22 13.64 -1.12
C ALA A 270 5.59 12.39 -1.96
N PHE A 271 5.46 12.50 -3.29
CA PHE A 271 5.77 11.43 -4.23
C PHE A 271 7.21 11.49 -4.77
N GLN A 272 7.97 12.54 -4.43
CA GLN A 272 9.38 12.68 -4.82
C GLN A 272 10.33 12.04 -3.81
N THR A 273 9.93 11.93 -2.55
CA THR A 273 10.77 11.38 -1.47
C THR A 273 11.08 9.88 -1.63
N PRO A 274 10.10 8.98 -1.84
CA PRO A 274 10.41 7.57 -2.11
C PRO A 274 10.93 7.39 -3.54
N ARG A 275 12.04 6.66 -3.71
CA ARG A 275 12.59 6.31 -5.03
C ARG A 275 11.67 5.36 -5.80
N GLY A 276 11.01 4.46 -5.07
CA GLY A 276 10.20 3.42 -5.64
C GLY A 276 9.40 2.70 -4.58
N LEU A 277 8.38 1.99 -5.03
CA LEU A 277 7.52 1.14 -4.22
C LEU A 277 7.45 -0.22 -4.91
N VAL A 278 7.73 -1.29 -4.19
CA VAL A 278 7.36 -2.65 -4.61
C VAL A 278 6.25 -3.16 -3.72
N GLY A 279 5.45 -4.09 -4.22
CA GLY A 279 4.48 -4.74 -3.36
C GLY A 279 3.90 -6.03 -3.90
N ALA A 280 3.10 -6.66 -3.06
CA ALA A 280 2.41 -7.90 -3.31
C ALA A 280 0.99 -7.82 -2.73
N VAL A 281 0.00 -8.22 -3.53
CA VAL A 281 -1.41 -8.31 -3.15
C VAL A 281 -1.78 -9.78 -3.03
N ALA A 282 -2.43 -10.16 -1.93
CA ALA A 282 -2.81 -11.54 -1.64
C ALA A 282 -4.28 -11.64 -1.28
N VAL A 283 -4.93 -12.72 -1.74
CA VAL A 283 -6.28 -13.08 -1.31
C VAL A 283 -6.17 -13.94 -0.05
N LYS A 284 -6.67 -13.44 1.08
CA LYS A 284 -6.71 -14.11 2.38
C LYS A 284 -8.10 -14.70 2.63
N ASN A 285 -8.28 -15.43 3.74
CA ASN A 285 -9.55 -16.09 4.06
C ASN A 285 -10.71 -15.12 4.36
N ARG A 286 -10.39 -13.90 4.81
CA ARG A 286 -11.35 -12.86 5.23
C ARG A 286 -11.26 -11.57 4.41
N GLY A 287 -10.55 -11.58 3.28
CA GLY A 287 -10.41 -10.40 2.44
C GLY A 287 -9.09 -10.36 1.68
N VAL A 288 -8.53 -9.16 1.52
CA VAL A 288 -7.31 -8.93 0.73
C VAL A 288 -6.25 -8.25 1.59
N ALA A 289 -5.01 -8.67 1.43
CA ALA A 289 -3.85 -8.05 2.07
C ALA A 289 -2.86 -7.54 1.02
N LEU A 290 -2.28 -6.37 1.25
CA LEU A 290 -1.22 -5.76 0.47
C LEU A 290 0.01 -5.59 1.36
N GLN A 291 1.16 -6.04 0.88
CA GLN A 291 2.46 -5.73 1.45
C GLN A 291 3.21 -4.83 0.50
N GLY A 292 3.67 -3.67 0.97
CA GLY A 292 4.42 -2.69 0.19
C GLY A 292 5.75 -2.39 0.86
N VAL A 293 6.79 -2.11 0.08
CA VAL A 293 8.10 -1.68 0.59
C VAL A 293 8.55 -0.50 -0.24
N SER A 294 8.70 0.66 0.40
CA SER A 294 9.31 1.84 -0.21
C SER A 294 10.73 2.03 0.30
N TRP A 295 11.55 2.72 -0.50
CA TRP A 295 12.91 3.06 -0.11
C TRP A 295 13.33 4.44 -0.58
N LEU A 296 14.32 5.00 0.12
CA LEU A 296 14.96 6.27 -0.24
C LEU A 296 16.17 6.03 -1.16
N GLU A 297 16.50 7.04 -1.97
CA GLU A 297 17.80 7.09 -2.63
C GLU A 297 18.95 7.16 -1.59
N PRO A 298 20.17 6.72 -1.95
CA PRO A 298 21.35 7.05 -1.14
C PRO A 298 21.50 8.57 -1.03
N GLY A 299 21.29 9.12 0.17
CA GLY A 299 21.34 10.55 0.43
C GLY A 299 21.37 10.88 1.92
N ALA A 300 21.23 12.17 2.22
CA ALA A 300 21.22 12.69 3.59
C ALA A 300 19.90 12.43 4.34
N GLN A 301 18.79 12.27 3.60
CA GLN A 301 17.50 11.93 4.19
C GLN A 301 17.48 10.47 4.66
N THR A 302 16.91 10.24 5.84
CA THR A 302 16.76 8.94 6.47
C THR A 302 15.45 8.88 7.24
N PHE A 303 14.83 7.70 7.32
CA PHE A 303 13.73 7.47 8.24
C PHE A 303 14.22 7.45 9.69
N ALA A 304 13.43 8.02 10.59
CA ALA A 304 13.69 7.93 12.03
C ALA A 304 13.66 6.46 12.47
N THR A 305 14.75 6.00 13.08
CA THR A 305 14.88 4.62 13.57
C THR A 305 14.47 4.58 15.04
N GLY A 306 13.26 4.08 15.29
CA GLY A 306 12.66 4.02 16.62
C GLY A 306 11.23 3.56 16.52
N ASN A 307 10.75 2.84 17.53
CA ASN A 307 9.43 2.24 17.47
C ASN A 307 8.78 2.14 18.86
N GLN A 308 7.70 2.89 19.05
CA GLN A 308 7.00 3.02 20.33
C GLN A 308 5.47 3.04 20.19
N ALA A 309 4.90 2.61 19.06
CA ALA A 309 3.47 2.79 18.76
C ALA A 309 2.55 1.62 19.19
N ASP A 310 2.76 1.08 20.40
CA ASP A 310 2.10 -0.18 20.82
C ASP A 310 1.00 -0.02 21.89
N GLN A 311 0.92 1.11 22.61
CA GLN A 311 0.03 1.26 23.77
C GLN A 311 -1.27 1.99 23.44
N MET A 312 -1.26 2.93 22.50
CA MET A 312 -2.42 3.78 22.21
C MET A 312 -3.66 3.02 21.74
N PRO A 313 -3.57 1.96 20.93
CA PRO A 313 -4.73 1.11 20.63
C PRO A 313 -5.37 0.45 21.87
N GLN A 314 -4.64 0.34 22.98
CA GLN A 314 -5.18 -0.20 24.25
C GLN A 314 -5.92 0.86 25.07
N ARG A 315 -5.81 2.15 24.70
CA ARG A 315 -6.46 3.28 25.37
C ARG A 315 -7.75 3.71 24.67
N LEU A 316 -7.87 3.41 23.38
CA LEU A 316 -9.08 3.64 22.60
C LEU A 316 -10.17 2.59 22.89
N PRO A 317 -11.45 2.94 22.92
CA PRO A 317 -12.54 2.00 23.14
C PRO A 317 -12.81 1.12 21.90
N THR A 318 -13.43 -0.03 22.07
CA THR A 318 -13.81 -0.91 20.95
C THR A 318 -14.76 -0.26 19.93
N GLY A 319 -15.50 0.79 20.33
CA GLY A 319 -16.41 1.57 19.47
C GLY A 319 -15.73 2.62 18.60
N THR A 320 -14.40 2.60 18.47
CA THR A 320 -13.65 3.46 17.54
C THR A 320 -13.97 3.10 16.09
N LEU A 321 -14.41 4.11 15.33
CA LEU A 321 -14.76 4.03 13.92
C LEU A 321 -13.54 4.27 13.02
N LEU A 322 -12.72 5.27 13.36
CA LEU A 322 -11.44 5.57 12.71
C LEU A 322 -10.37 5.75 13.79
N ALA A 323 -9.17 5.23 13.56
CA ALA A 323 -8.02 5.46 14.43
C ALA A 323 -6.75 5.68 13.61
N VAL A 324 -5.93 6.63 14.03
CA VAL A 324 -4.53 6.79 13.63
C VAL A 324 -3.72 6.80 14.91
N SER A 325 -2.66 5.99 14.99
CA SER A 325 -1.71 6.03 16.10
C SER A 325 -0.28 5.94 15.60
N GLY A 326 0.65 6.54 16.34
CA GLY A 326 2.07 6.56 16.00
C GLY A 326 2.95 6.74 17.23
N GLY A 327 4.25 6.51 17.07
CA GLY A 327 5.20 6.51 18.19
C GLY A 327 5.65 7.90 18.67
N ASP A 328 5.50 8.92 17.83
CA ASP A 328 5.95 10.29 18.09
C ASP A 328 5.07 11.28 17.32
N PHE A 329 4.23 12.05 18.02
CA PHE A 329 3.36 13.05 17.37
C PHE A 329 4.15 14.22 16.81
N GLN A 330 5.22 14.65 17.48
CA GLN A 330 6.04 15.75 17.00
C GLN A 330 6.65 15.41 15.64
N GLN A 331 7.30 14.23 15.52
CA GLN A 331 7.85 13.78 14.25
C GLN A 331 6.76 13.62 13.18
N PHE A 332 5.61 13.04 13.55
CA PHE A 332 4.48 12.90 12.63
C PHE A 332 4.03 14.26 12.08
N TRP A 333 3.96 15.29 12.93
CA TRP A 333 3.57 16.64 12.52
C TRP A 333 4.61 17.29 11.61
N GLU A 334 5.89 17.15 11.93
CA GLU A 334 7.00 17.67 11.10
C GLU A 334 7.01 17.03 9.71
N ASP A 335 6.82 15.71 9.62
CA ASP A 335 6.70 14.97 8.36
C ASP A 335 5.47 15.42 7.54
N PHE A 336 4.34 15.65 8.24
CA PHE A 336 3.10 16.14 7.63
C PHE A 336 3.27 17.55 7.04
N GLN A 337 3.95 18.46 7.76
CA GLN A 337 4.23 19.83 7.32
C GLN A 337 5.26 19.88 6.19
N ALA A 338 6.28 19.01 6.22
CA ALA A 338 7.27 18.90 5.15
C ALA A 338 6.66 18.41 3.82
N GLY A 339 5.41 17.94 3.84
CA GLY A 339 4.77 17.34 2.67
C GLY A 339 5.38 15.99 2.33
N GLU A 340 5.90 15.27 3.32
CA GLU A 340 6.47 13.94 3.15
C GLU A 340 5.41 12.85 3.40
N GLN A 341 5.67 11.63 2.93
CA GLN A 341 4.89 10.43 3.21
C GLN A 341 3.37 10.59 2.91
N PHE A 342 2.51 10.39 3.93
CA PHE A 342 1.05 10.34 3.80
C PHE A 342 0.37 11.71 3.71
N SER A 343 1.10 12.82 3.80
CA SER A 343 0.55 14.18 3.76
C SER A 343 -0.34 14.44 2.54
N ALA A 344 0.04 13.91 1.37
CA ALA A 344 -0.74 14.04 0.12
C ALA A 344 -2.08 13.28 0.12
N LEU A 345 -2.28 12.33 1.06
CA LEU A 345 -3.52 11.57 1.17
C LEU A 345 -4.58 12.25 2.03
N PHE A 346 -4.19 13.26 2.83
CA PHE A 346 -5.13 13.98 3.68
C PHE A 346 -5.71 15.18 2.92
N PRO A 347 -7.02 15.44 3.04
CA PRO A 347 -7.65 16.61 2.43
C PRO A 347 -7.27 17.93 3.14
N LEU A 348 -6.69 17.85 4.34
CA LEU A 348 -6.27 18.99 5.16
C LEU A 348 -4.79 19.29 4.93
N GLN A 349 -4.43 20.58 4.96
CA GLN A 349 -3.03 21.03 4.92
C GLN A 349 -2.52 21.34 6.33
N ALA A 350 -1.27 20.99 6.64
CA ALA A 350 -0.66 21.24 7.95
C ALA A 350 -0.73 22.72 8.35
N ASP A 351 -0.36 23.61 7.43
CA ASP A 351 -0.36 25.06 7.66
C ASP A 351 -1.78 25.58 7.96
N GLU A 352 -2.82 25.07 7.28
CA GLU A 352 -4.21 25.47 7.53
C GLU A 352 -4.68 25.07 8.94
N VAL A 353 -4.27 23.90 9.42
CA VAL A 353 -4.58 23.42 10.77
C VAL A 353 -3.84 24.25 11.82
N ALA A 354 -2.54 24.52 11.62
CA ALA A 354 -1.75 25.36 12.52
C ALA A 354 -2.30 26.80 12.60
N LEU A 355 -2.60 27.41 11.44
CA LEU A 355 -3.24 28.73 11.33
C LEU A 355 -4.64 28.73 11.97
N GLY A 356 -5.42 27.66 11.78
CA GLY A 356 -6.72 27.48 12.40
C GLY A 356 -6.64 27.51 13.92
N LEU A 357 -5.73 26.72 14.50
CA LEU A 357 -5.48 26.70 15.94
C LEU A 357 -5.02 28.05 16.47
N GLN A 358 -4.06 28.69 15.80
CA GLN A 358 -3.53 29.99 16.21
C GLN A 358 -4.59 31.09 16.12
N SER A 359 -5.41 31.10 15.07
CA SER A 359 -6.48 32.09 14.92
C SER A 359 -7.58 31.93 15.99
N ALA A 360 -7.89 30.69 16.37
CA ALA A 360 -8.89 30.38 17.38
C ALA A 360 -8.38 30.66 18.80
N THR A 361 -7.15 30.24 19.12
CA THR A 361 -6.65 30.24 20.51
C THR A 361 -5.63 31.32 20.80
N GLY A 362 -4.93 31.84 19.79
CA GLY A 362 -3.76 32.68 19.96
C GLY A 362 -2.47 31.91 20.23
N LEU A 363 -2.54 30.58 20.37
CA LEU A 363 -1.37 29.71 20.61
C LEU A 363 -0.82 29.17 19.30
N SER A 364 0.50 29.14 19.16
CA SER A 364 1.18 28.44 18.07
C SER A 364 1.27 26.95 18.41
N LEU A 365 0.96 26.11 17.41
CA LEU A 365 1.13 24.67 17.56
C LEU A 365 2.61 24.34 17.81
N GLU A 366 3.50 24.95 17.04
CA GLU A 366 4.95 24.73 17.05
C GLU A 366 5.59 25.19 18.35
N GLU A 367 5.19 26.34 18.89
CA GLU A 367 5.80 26.91 20.09
C GLU A 367 5.15 26.42 21.39
N ASN A 368 3.83 26.15 21.39
CA ASN A 368 3.08 25.91 22.62
C ASN A 368 2.56 24.47 22.78
N LEU A 369 2.48 23.68 21.71
CA LEU A 369 1.93 22.32 21.74
C LEU A 369 2.97 21.24 21.42
N LEU A 370 3.63 21.32 20.26
CA LEU A 370 4.63 20.32 19.82
C LEU A 370 5.73 20.01 20.86
N PRO A 371 6.28 20.98 21.62
CA PRO A 371 7.42 20.70 22.52
C PRO A 371 7.15 19.64 23.59
N TRP A 372 5.89 19.47 24.03
CA TRP A 372 5.50 18.44 25.00
C TRP A 372 4.83 17.22 24.36
N MET A 373 4.61 17.23 23.04
CA MET A 373 3.93 16.17 22.29
C MET A 373 4.92 15.18 21.62
N ALA A 374 6.17 15.11 22.09
CA ALA A 374 7.20 14.20 21.58
C ALA A 374 7.04 12.77 22.12
N GLY A 375 5.87 12.16 21.93
CA GLY A 375 5.57 10.83 22.42
C GLY A 375 4.47 10.14 21.63
N GLU A 376 4.17 8.91 22.03
CA GLU A 376 3.15 8.09 21.39
C GLU A 376 1.79 8.82 21.38
N PHE A 377 1.04 8.69 20.29
CA PHE A 377 -0.25 9.35 20.15
C PHE A 377 -1.31 8.48 19.48
N ALA A 378 -2.56 8.87 19.69
CA ALA A 378 -3.70 8.39 18.92
C ALA A 378 -4.67 9.53 18.61
N VAL A 379 -5.19 9.54 17.39
CA VAL A 379 -6.35 10.33 16.97
C VAL A 379 -7.44 9.33 16.60
N GLY A 380 -8.66 9.55 17.07
CA GLY A 380 -9.76 8.65 16.78
C GLY A 380 -11.10 9.35 16.59
N VAL A 381 -11.93 8.77 15.73
CA VAL A 381 -13.37 9.05 15.64
C VAL A 381 -14.09 7.90 16.33
N LEU A 382 -14.92 8.20 17.32
CA LEU A 382 -15.67 7.23 18.11
C LEU A 382 -17.13 7.16 17.65
N SER A 383 -17.81 6.08 18.01
CA SER A 383 -19.27 6.05 17.97
C SER A 383 -19.79 6.87 19.16
N PRO A 384 -20.59 7.93 18.94
CA PRO A 384 -21.18 8.68 20.05
C PRO A 384 -22.09 7.75 20.86
N PRO A 385 -22.21 7.97 22.18
CA PRO A 385 -23.16 7.23 23.00
C PRO A 385 -24.59 7.46 22.48
N ALA A 386 -25.44 6.43 22.55
CA ALA A 386 -26.82 6.54 22.12
C ALA A 386 -27.54 7.66 22.90
N GLY A 387 -28.14 8.60 22.17
CA GLY A 387 -28.96 9.66 22.76
C GLY A 387 -30.29 9.11 23.31
N PRO A 388 -31.04 9.92 24.08
CA PRO A 388 -32.40 9.56 24.47
C PRO A 388 -33.26 9.29 23.22
N SER A 389 -34.02 8.19 23.24
CA SER A 389 -34.80 7.67 22.09
C SER A 389 -35.85 8.62 21.52
N ASP A 390 -36.17 9.71 22.22
CA ASP A 390 -37.31 10.59 21.90
C ASP A 390 -36.88 11.96 21.30
N THR A 391 -35.58 12.18 21.05
CA THR A 391 -35.06 13.42 20.46
C THR A 391 -34.39 13.17 19.11
N PRO A 392 -34.65 13.99 18.08
CA PRO A 392 -33.87 13.94 16.85
C PRO A 392 -32.38 14.07 17.16
N PRO A 393 -31.51 13.21 16.60
CA PRO A 393 -30.09 13.26 16.90
C PRO A 393 -29.53 14.60 16.42
N LEU A 394 -29.06 15.43 17.36
CA LEU A 394 -28.21 16.57 17.01
C LEU A 394 -26.85 16.04 16.54
N PRO A 395 -26.19 16.68 15.56
CA PRO A 395 -24.84 16.31 15.17
C PRO A 395 -23.90 16.39 16.38
N ASN A 396 -23.37 15.24 16.80
CA ASN A 396 -22.42 15.13 17.91
C ASN A 396 -21.05 14.70 17.34
N PRO A 397 -20.10 15.63 17.14
CA PRO A 397 -18.74 15.24 16.76
C PRO A 397 -18.19 14.30 17.82
N ALA A 398 -17.49 13.24 17.44
CA ALA A 398 -17.02 12.22 18.37
C ALA A 398 -15.51 12.02 18.23
N LEU A 399 -14.73 13.06 18.50
CA LEU A 399 -13.27 13.04 18.35
C LEU A 399 -12.56 12.79 19.66
N VAL A 400 -11.46 12.06 19.58
CA VAL A 400 -10.47 11.94 20.64
C VAL A 400 -9.05 12.13 20.09
N LEU A 401 -8.25 12.91 20.80
CA LEU A 401 -6.81 12.99 20.68
C LEU A 401 -6.21 12.50 22.00
N MET A 402 -5.21 11.64 21.93
CA MET A 402 -4.41 11.19 23.06
C MET A 402 -2.95 11.36 22.71
N VAL A 403 -2.17 11.93 23.62
CA VAL A 403 -0.72 12.10 23.45
C VAL A 403 -0.03 11.80 24.76
N LYS A 404 0.98 10.94 24.71
CA LYS A 404 1.91 10.72 25.81
C LYS A 404 2.82 11.93 25.91
N ALA A 405 2.64 12.74 26.95
CA ALA A 405 3.40 13.97 27.12
C ALA A 405 4.88 13.65 27.43
N SER A 406 5.79 14.29 26.70
CA SER A 406 7.22 14.30 27.03
C SER A 406 7.52 15.22 28.22
N ASP A 407 6.69 16.25 28.41
CA ASP A 407 6.72 17.20 29.53
C ASP A 407 5.29 17.49 30.02
N ARG A 408 4.92 16.88 31.15
CA ARG A 408 3.60 17.03 31.76
C ARG A 408 3.35 18.43 32.32
N GLU A 409 4.39 19.10 32.81
CA GLU A 409 4.26 20.44 33.38
C GLU A 409 3.96 21.44 32.26
N ALA A 410 4.72 21.37 31.16
CA ALA A 410 4.48 22.18 29.98
C ALA A 410 3.07 21.94 29.38
N ALA A 411 2.66 20.67 29.24
CA ALA A 411 1.32 20.34 28.78
C ALA A 411 0.21 20.92 29.68
N THR A 412 0.39 20.85 31.00
CA THR A 412 -0.56 21.40 31.97
C THR A 412 -0.66 22.92 31.83
N ALA A 413 0.47 23.61 31.69
CA ALA A 413 0.50 25.06 31.46
C ALA A 413 -0.19 25.46 30.13
N THR A 414 -0.06 24.64 29.08
CA THR A 414 -0.78 24.86 27.82
C THR A 414 -2.29 24.70 27.98
N PHE A 415 -2.76 23.70 28.73
CA PHE A 415 -4.19 23.54 29.02
C PHE A 415 -4.76 24.71 29.85
N GLU A 416 -4.02 25.23 30.83
CA GLU A 416 -4.43 26.42 31.60
C GLU A 416 -4.58 27.68 30.72
N GLN A 417 -3.68 27.85 29.73
CA GLN A 417 -3.81 28.93 28.75
C GLN A 417 -5.05 28.74 27.88
N LEU A 418 -5.36 27.52 27.46
CA LEU A 418 -6.56 27.21 26.72
C LEU A 418 -7.83 27.46 27.56
N ASP A 419 -7.85 27.09 28.85
CA ASP A 419 -8.96 27.40 29.75
C ASP A 419 -9.28 28.90 29.80
N ALA A 420 -8.23 29.73 29.87
CA ALA A 420 -8.35 31.18 29.86
C ALA A 420 -8.94 31.70 28.54
N VAL A 421 -8.51 31.14 27.40
CA VAL A 421 -9.07 31.46 26.07
C VAL A 421 -10.53 31.08 25.99
N MET A 422 -10.89 29.85 26.37
CA MET A 422 -12.26 29.33 26.29
C MET A 422 -13.22 30.15 27.14
N THR A 423 -12.78 30.55 28.33
CA THR A 423 -13.56 31.41 29.23
C THR A 423 -13.69 32.84 28.70
N SER A 424 -12.57 33.48 28.35
CA SER A 424 -12.53 34.92 28.05
C SER A 424 -13.04 35.28 26.65
N ARG A 425 -12.68 34.49 25.63
CA ARG A 425 -13.00 34.76 24.23
C ARG A 425 -14.33 34.15 23.82
N TYR A 426 -14.59 32.91 24.26
CA TYR A 426 -15.74 32.13 23.80
C TYR A 426 -16.86 32.02 24.84
N ARG A 427 -16.62 32.42 26.09
CA ARG A 427 -17.59 32.35 27.21
C ARG A 427 -18.06 30.92 27.49
N PHE A 428 -17.19 29.93 27.29
CA PHE A 428 -17.47 28.56 27.69
C PHE A 428 -17.44 28.48 29.21
N ALA A 429 -18.28 27.62 29.78
CA ALA A 429 -18.15 27.22 31.17
C ALA A 429 -17.00 26.21 31.29
N VAL A 430 -16.10 26.43 32.24
CA VAL A 430 -14.99 25.54 32.54
C VAL A 430 -15.20 24.95 33.93
N ASP A 431 -15.32 23.63 34.00
CA ASP A 431 -15.54 22.90 35.25
C ASP A 431 -14.77 21.57 35.25
N THR A 432 -14.31 21.16 36.44
CA THR A 432 -13.63 19.87 36.63
C THR A 432 -14.57 18.88 37.30
N VAL A 433 -14.70 17.69 36.72
CA VAL A 433 -15.50 16.58 37.22
C VAL A 433 -14.63 15.35 37.47
N ASP A 434 -14.94 14.58 38.51
CA ASP A 434 -14.33 13.27 38.74
C ASP A 434 -15.06 12.21 37.93
N MET A 435 -14.36 11.56 37.00
CA MET A 435 -14.85 10.45 36.21
C MET A 435 -14.15 9.17 36.66
N GLY A 436 -14.69 8.53 37.70
CA GLY A 436 -14.17 7.26 38.20
C GLY A 436 -12.73 7.36 38.73
N GLY A 437 -12.42 8.44 39.45
CA GLY A 437 -11.08 8.72 39.98
C GLY A 437 -10.13 9.42 39.01
N VAL A 438 -10.60 9.77 37.81
CA VAL A 438 -9.86 10.58 36.84
C VAL A 438 -10.45 12.00 36.85
N PRO A 439 -9.68 13.04 37.24
CA PRO A 439 -10.14 14.41 37.13
C PRO A 439 -10.16 14.83 35.64
N VAL A 440 -11.32 15.30 35.18
CA VAL A 440 -11.56 15.71 33.80
C VAL A 440 -12.09 17.14 33.78
N THR A 441 -11.41 18.03 33.07
CA THR A 441 -11.86 19.40 32.86
C THR A 441 -12.71 19.47 31.59
N ARG A 442 -13.88 20.09 31.67
CA ARG A 442 -14.83 20.24 30.57
C ARG A 442 -14.96 21.69 30.17
N TRP A 443 -15.06 21.92 28.87
CA TRP A 443 -15.42 23.20 28.25
C TRP A 443 -16.80 23.05 27.64
N THR A 444 -17.79 23.68 28.26
CA THR A 444 -19.18 23.62 27.82
C THR A 444 -19.57 24.93 27.15
N ALA A 445 -19.91 24.87 25.86
CA ALA A 445 -20.39 26.03 25.12
C ALA A 445 -21.76 26.51 25.65
N PRO A 446 -22.11 27.79 25.45
CA PRO A 446 -23.46 28.26 25.74
C PRO A 446 -24.53 27.38 25.06
N PHE A 447 -25.64 27.15 25.78
CA PHE A 447 -26.76 26.30 25.35
C PHE A 447 -26.40 24.81 25.13
N ASP A 448 -25.32 24.32 25.75
CA ASP A 448 -24.85 22.93 25.65
C ASP A 448 -24.63 22.45 24.21
N SER A 449 -24.33 23.38 23.31
CA SER A 449 -24.20 23.13 21.87
C SER A 449 -22.95 22.35 21.49
N LEU A 450 -21.92 22.39 22.35
CA LEU A 450 -20.66 21.67 22.19
C LEU A 450 -20.03 21.45 23.56
N VAL A 451 -19.55 20.23 23.80
CA VAL A 451 -18.73 19.89 24.96
C VAL A 451 -17.37 19.43 24.46
N MET A 452 -16.31 20.02 24.99
CA MET A 452 -14.95 19.50 24.86
C MET A 452 -14.45 19.14 26.25
N ALA A 453 -13.53 18.19 26.35
CA ALA A 453 -12.96 17.84 27.64
C ALA A 453 -11.53 17.33 27.52
N TYR A 454 -10.71 17.62 28.52
CA TYR A 454 -9.35 17.12 28.62
C TYR A 454 -9.04 16.60 30.01
N GLY A 455 -8.01 15.76 30.10
CA GLY A 455 -7.56 15.21 31.37
C GLY A 455 -6.34 14.31 31.20
N TRP A 456 -5.98 13.63 32.29
CA TRP A 456 -4.79 12.78 32.37
C TRP A 456 -5.17 11.33 32.63
N LEU A 457 -4.72 10.44 31.74
CA LEU A 457 -4.73 9.01 31.97
C LEU A 457 -3.39 8.55 32.57
N GLU A 458 -3.33 7.29 32.99
CA GLU A 458 -2.12 6.67 33.50
C GLU A 458 -0.98 6.69 32.46
N GLY A 459 0.25 6.95 32.92
CA GLY A 459 1.44 6.98 32.07
C GLY A 459 1.67 8.32 31.36
N ASP A 460 1.21 9.42 31.97
CA ASP A 460 1.33 10.80 31.46
C ASP A 460 0.71 10.98 30.06
N VAL A 461 -0.42 10.30 29.84
CA VAL A 461 -1.19 10.45 28.61
C VAL A 461 -2.24 11.54 28.81
N ALA A 462 -2.02 12.68 28.15
CA ALA A 462 -3.04 13.70 28.01
C ALA A 462 -4.08 13.24 27.00
N PHE A 463 -5.37 13.40 27.31
CA PHE A 463 -6.44 13.21 26.33
C PHE A 463 -7.20 14.52 26.13
N PHE A 464 -7.74 14.69 24.92
CA PHE A 464 -8.64 15.77 24.54
C PHE A 464 -9.77 15.16 23.72
N THR A 465 -11.01 15.50 24.06
CA THR A 465 -12.22 15.00 23.40
C THR A 465 -13.09 16.15 22.93
N VAL A 466 -13.77 15.93 21.81
CA VAL A 466 -14.78 16.83 21.28
C VAL A 466 -16.05 16.01 21.10
N GLY A 467 -17.14 16.48 21.71
CA GLY A 467 -18.44 15.83 21.69
C GLY A 467 -19.04 15.60 23.07
N GLN A 468 -20.36 15.59 23.14
CA GLN A 468 -21.08 15.25 24.35
C GLN A 468 -20.94 13.74 24.65
N GLY A 469 -20.57 13.42 25.90
CA GLY A 469 -20.44 12.03 26.38
C GLY A 469 -19.20 11.28 25.86
N ILE A 470 -18.31 11.94 25.13
CA ILE A 470 -17.12 11.31 24.53
C ILE A 470 -16.03 11.06 25.58
N ALA A 471 -15.86 11.98 26.54
CA ALA A 471 -14.93 11.81 27.65
C ALA A 471 -15.22 10.54 28.47
N ASP A 472 -16.51 10.20 28.65
CA ASP A 472 -16.94 9.00 29.39
C ASP A 472 -16.53 7.68 28.70
N LEU A 473 -16.21 7.72 27.41
CA LEU A 473 -15.75 6.55 26.64
C LEU A 473 -14.24 6.28 26.83
N VAL A 474 -13.50 7.23 27.37
CA VAL A 474 -12.03 7.18 27.48
C VAL A 474 -11.48 7.39 28.90
N ALA A 475 -12.26 8.04 29.77
CA ALA A 475 -11.94 8.29 31.17
C ALA A 475 -13.08 7.80 32.10
N PRO A 476 -12.83 6.82 33.00
CA PRO A 476 -11.60 6.04 33.15
C PRO A 476 -11.34 5.13 31.92
N SER A 477 -10.18 4.46 31.89
CA SER A 477 -9.80 3.62 30.74
C SER A 477 -10.91 2.63 30.34
N PRO A 478 -11.16 2.44 29.03
CA PRO A 478 -12.31 1.69 28.57
C PRO A 478 -12.22 0.21 28.96
N GLY A 479 -13.36 -0.36 29.35
CA GLY A 479 -13.46 -1.77 29.74
C GLY A 479 -13.30 -2.76 28.58
N ARG A 480 -13.53 -2.31 27.33
CA ARG A 480 -13.18 -3.04 26.11
C ARG A 480 -12.40 -2.12 25.17
N ARG A 481 -11.24 -2.60 24.72
CA ARG A 481 -10.24 -1.76 24.04
C ARG A 481 -10.24 -2.00 22.54
N LEU A 482 -9.72 -1.05 21.75
CA LEU A 482 -9.55 -1.22 20.31
C LEU A 482 -8.56 -2.36 20.01
N ALA A 483 -7.50 -2.49 20.80
CA ALA A 483 -6.54 -3.60 20.69
C ALA A 483 -7.18 -5.00 20.85
N GLU A 484 -8.38 -5.09 21.46
CA GLU A 484 -9.17 -6.31 21.65
C GLU A 484 -10.28 -6.48 20.60
N ASN A 485 -10.45 -5.49 19.71
CA ASN A 485 -11.45 -5.55 18.64
C ASN A 485 -11.02 -6.57 17.57
N ASN A 486 -11.92 -7.49 17.21
CA ASN A 486 -11.63 -8.55 16.23
C ASN A 486 -11.26 -8.02 14.84
N LEU A 487 -11.91 -6.95 14.36
CA LEU A 487 -11.59 -6.34 13.07
C LEU A 487 -10.23 -5.66 13.13
N PHE A 488 -9.92 -4.95 14.21
CA PHE A 488 -8.60 -4.33 14.42
C PHE A 488 -7.48 -5.38 14.43
N GLN A 489 -7.65 -6.47 15.18
CA GLN A 489 -6.68 -7.57 15.23
C GLN A 489 -6.55 -8.27 13.87
N ALA A 490 -7.65 -8.48 13.16
CA ALA A 490 -7.63 -9.12 11.85
C ALA A 490 -6.94 -8.26 10.77
N THR A 491 -6.99 -6.93 10.89
CA THR A 491 -6.37 -6.03 9.91
C THR A 491 -4.93 -5.65 10.22
N THR A 492 -4.53 -5.65 11.50
CA THR A 492 -3.19 -5.20 11.94
C THR A 492 -2.31 -6.30 12.53
N GLY A 493 -2.88 -7.49 12.80
CA GLY A 493 -2.20 -8.55 13.55
C GLY A 493 -1.10 -9.31 12.81
N GLU A 494 -1.12 -9.33 11.47
CA GLU A 494 -0.09 -9.99 10.65
C GLU A 494 1.18 -9.14 10.46
N ALA A 495 1.11 -7.84 10.81
CA ALA A 495 2.21 -6.91 10.61
C ALA A 495 3.43 -7.24 11.51
N PRO A 496 4.66 -6.95 11.06
CA PRO A 496 5.85 -7.06 11.90
C PRO A 496 5.72 -6.23 13.18
N ARG A 497 6.24 -6.75 14.29
CA ARG A 497 6.33 -6.02 15.56
C ARG A 497 7.80 -5.87 16.00
N PRO A 498 8.18 -4.71 16.58
CA PRO A 498 7.33 -3.53 16.81
C PRO A 498 7.00 -2.82 15.48
N ASN A 499 5.91 -2.03 15.40
CA ASN A 499 5.53 -1.23 14.20
C ASN A 499 5.36 0.27 14.54
N ASN A 500 5.58 1.14 13.58
CA ASN A 500 5.67 2.60 13.79
C ASN A 500 4.31 3.30 13.94
N GLY A 501 3.22 2.56 13.79
CA GLY A 501 1.88 3.11 13.89
C GLY A 501 0.81 2.26 13.22
N HIS A 502 -0.43 2.62 13.52
CA HIS A 502 -1.63 1.97 13.03
C HIS A 502 -2.57 3.00 12.39
N PHE A 503 -3.14 2.65 11.24
CA PHE A 503 -4.39 3.21 10.77
C PHE A 503 -5.45 2.11 10.84
N PHE A 504 -6.65 2.45 11.29
CA PHE A 504 -7.79 1.56 11.33
C PHE A 504 -9.06 2.30 10.94
N ALA A 505 -9.89 1.66 10.11
CA ALA A 505 -11.20 2.12 9.75
C ALA A 505 -12.21 0.97 9.82
N ASN A 506 -13.26 1.13 10.60
CA ASN A 506 -14.43 0.25 10.61
C ASN A 506 -15.47 0.82 9.64
N LEU A 507 -15.34 0.47 8.36
CA LEU A 507 -16.18 1.00 7.28
C LEU A 507 -17.64 0.56 7.43
N GLU A 508 -17.89 -0.64 7.95
CA GLU A 508 -19.23 -1.11 8.24
C GLU A 508 -19.92 -0.21 9.27
N ALA A 509 -19.30 0.02 10.43
CA ALA A 509 -19.87 0.91 11.45
C ALA A 509 -19.91 2.38 11.00
N LEU A 510 -18.97 2.83 10.15
CA LEU A 510 -19.00 4.17 9.57
C LEU A 510 -20.21 4.37 8.63
N SER A 511 -20.61 3.34 7.89
CA SER A 511 -21.78 3.41 7.00
C SER A 511 -23.10 3.53 7.76
N GLU A 512 -23.15 3.02 8.99
CA GLU A 512 -24.32 3.10 9.89
C GLU A 512 -24.35 4.39 10.71
N ALA A 513 -23.23 5.10 10.80
CA ALA A 513 -23.09 6.35 11.53
C ALA A 513 -23.67 7.53 10.73
N GLU A 514 -24.99 7.51 10.50
CA GLU A 514 -25.73 8.63 9.93
C GLU A 514 -25.51 9.90 10.79
N ASN A 515 -25.10 11.01 10.16
CA ASN A 515 -24.91 12.35 10.74
C ASN A 515 -23.54 12.69 11.38
N ASN A 516 -22.47 11.95 11.13
CA ASN A 516 -21.13 12.39 11.58
C ASN A 516 -20.49 13.36 10.58
N LEU A 517 -20.53 14.67 10.91
CA LEU A 517 -20.04 15.78 10.08
C LEU A 517 -18.55 15.74 9.71
N LEU A 518 -17.78 14.85 10.35
CA LEU A 518 -16.32 14.77 10.24
C LEU A 518 -15.83 13.65 9.32
N LEU A 519 -16.76 12.81 8.83
CA LEU A 519 -16.39 11.69 7.97
C LEU A 519 -16.37 12.14 6.51
N PRO A 520 -15.24 11.95 5.80
CA PRO A 520 -15.23 12.16 4.35
C PRO A 520 -16.19 11.18 3.68
N PRO A 521 -16.80 11.54 2.53
CA PRO A 521 -17.58 10.60 1.76
C PRO A 521 -16.68 9.41 1.38
N LEU A 522 -17.16 8.19 1.64
CA LEU A 522 -16.42 6.99 1.24
C LEU A 522 -16.31 6.98 -0.30
N PRO A 523 -15.14 6.61 -0.86
CA PRO A 523 -15.00 6.43 -2.28
C PRO A 523 -16.05 5.43 -2.77
N GLN A 524 -16.87 5.85 -3.74
CA GLN A 524 -17.88 4.97 -4.34
C GLN A 524 -17.28 4.14 -5.48
N GLU A 525 -16.15 4.56 -6.03
CA GLU A 525 -15.49 3.93 -7.17
C GLU A 525 -14.18 3.23 -6.75
N GLY A 526 -13.97 2.00 -7.21
CA GLY A 526 -12.79 1.19 -6.91
C GLY A 526 -12.99 -0.29 -7.30
N LEU A 527 -11.90 -1.07 -7.32
CA LEU A 527 -11.92 -2.51 -7.68
C LEU A 527 -12.88 -3.34 -6.82
N LEU A 528 -13.06 -2.93 -5.57
CA LEU A 528 -14.01 -3.50 -4.61
C LEU A 528 -14.77 -2.30 -4.05
N GLY A 529 -16.06 -2.17 -4.36
CA GLY A 529 -16.88 -1.04 -3.88
C GLY A 529 -16.84 -0.94 -2.34
N SER A 530 -16.94 0.26 -1.78
CA SER A 530 -16.79 0.49 -0.34
C SER A 530 -17.77 -0.31 0.53
N GLU A 531 -18.96 -0.62 0.01
CA GLU A 531 -19.97 -1.47 0.65
C GLU A 531 -19.51 -2.93 0.88
N ALA A 532 -18.54 -3.40 0.09
CA ALA A 532 -17.95 -4.73 0.21
C ALA A 532 -16.94 -4.84 1.35
N ILE A 533 -16.45 -3.73 1.88
CA ILE A 533 -15.35 -3.68 2.84
C ILE A 533 -15.90 -3.46 4.25
N GLU A 534 -15.64 -4.40 5.16
CA GLU A 534 -16.01 -4.28 6.58
C GLU A 534 -15.06 -3.36 7.32
N ALA A 535 -13.75 -3.56 7.13
CA ALA A 535 -12.72 -2.78 7.79
C ALA A 535 -11.42 -2.73 7.00
N ILE A 536 -10.65 -1.67 7.20
CA ILE A 536 -9.29 -1.51 6.68
C ILE A 536 -8.36 -1.27 7.86
N GLY A 537 -7.19 -1.90 7.84
CA GLY A 537 -6.09 -1.54 8.71
C GLY A 537 -4.80 -1.41 7.92
N VAL A 538 -3.96 -0.47 8.34
CA VAL A 538 -2.62 -0.26 7.79
C VAL A 538 -1.63 -0.17 8.93
N THR A 539 -0.47 -0.76 8.76
CA THR A 539 0.67 -0.61 9.67
C THR A 539 1.90 -0.22 8.88
N ALA A 540 2.72 0.67 9.43
CA ALA A 540 4.03 1.00 8.88
C ALA A 540 5.13 0.41 9.76
N THR A 541 6.18 -0.14 9.16
CA THR A 541 7.35 -0.66 9.87
C THR A 541 8.61 -0.12 9.20
N VAL A 542 9.38 0.67 9.93
CA VAL A 542 10.71 1.10 9.51
C VAL A 542 11.66 -0.10 9.59
N LEU A 543 12.05 -0.65 8.43
CA LEU A 543 12.96 -1.80 8.33
C LEU A 543 14.42 -1.36 8.46
N SER A 544 14.73 -0.16 7.97
CA SER A 544 16.01 0.52 8.16
C SER A 544 15.82 2.03 8.03
N ASP A 545 16.87 2.80 8.27
CA ASP A 545 16.97 4.24 7.96
C ASP A 545 16.62 4.63 6.51
N ARG A 546 16.37 3.65 5.61
CA ARG A 546 16.07 3.86 4.19
C ARG A 546 14.99 2.96 3.63
N GLN A 547 14.38 2.09 4.42
CA GLN A 547 13.32 1.19 3.96
C GLN A 547 12.15 1.20 4.94
N VAL A 548 10.95 1.42 4.42
CA VAL A 548 9.69 1.29 5.16
C VAL A 548 8.84 0.23 4.50
N ARG A 549 8.32 -0.68 5.31
CA ARG A 549 7.31 -1.65 4.91
C ARG A 549 5.94 -1.18 5.36
N TYR A 550 4.96 -1.38 4.50
CA TYR A 550 3.55 -1.14 4.77
C TYR A 550 2.81 -2.47 4.66
N ASP A 551 1.99 -2.79 5.64
CA ASP A 551 1.05 -3.90 5.58
C ASP A 551 -0.35 -3.32 5.66
N MET A 552 -1.13 -3.49 4.60
CA MET A 552 -2.52 -3.06 4.50
C MET A 552 -3.40 -4.30 4.39
N THR A 553 -4.44 -4.39 5.20
CA THR A 553 -5.42 -5.47 5.13
C THR A 553 -6.82 -4.89 5.08
N ALA A 554 -7.60 -5.33 4.08
CA ALA A 554 -9.02 -5.06 3.97
C ALA A 554 -9.80 -6.34 4.28
N ILE A 555 -10.67 -6.27 5.28
CA ILE A 555 -11.65 -7.32 5.57
C ILE A 555 -12.85 -7.10 4.66
N LEU A 556 -13.23 -8.13 3.92
CA LEU A 556 -14.31 -8.05 2.94
C LEU A 556 -15.47 -8.92 3.40
N LYS A 557 -16.69 -8.43 3.15
CA LYS A 557 -17.92 -9.21 3.29
C LYS A 557 -17.81 -10.45 2.41
N ARG A 558 -18.33 -11.58 2.90
CA ARG A 558 -18.42 -12.80 2.10
C ARG A 558 -19.75 -12.81 1.35
N GLY A 559 -19.67 -12.78 0.03
CA GLY A 559 -20.82 -12.87 -0.86
C GLY A 559 -21.16 -14.31 -1.22
N ASP A 560 -22.01 -14.45 -2.22
CA ASP A 560 -22.38 -15.75 -2.76
C ASP A 560 -21.24 -16.40 -3.53
N ARG A 561 -21.37 -17.70 -3.79
CA ARG A 561 -20.41 -18.39 -4.66
C ARG A 561 -20.51 -17.79 -6.07
N PRO A 562 -19.39 -17.30 -6.63
CA PRO A 562 -19.43 -16.68 -7.95
C PRO A 562 -19.81 -17.72 -9.01
N ALA A 563 -20.69 -17.32 -9.93
CA ALA A 563 -21.01 -18.09 -11.12
C ALA A 563 -19.80 -18.15 -12.08
N ASP A 564 -19.85 -19.02 -13.09
CA ASP A 564 -18.85 -18.99 -14.14
C ASP A 564 -18.93 -17.68 -14.93
N LEU A 565 -17.78 -17.11 -15.30
CA LEU A 565 -17.76 -15.91 -16.15
C LEU A 565 -18.31 -16.28 -17.54
N PRO A 566 -19.03 -15.37 -18.22
CA PRO A 566 -19.54 -15.62 -19.56
C PRO A 566 -18.42 -16.06 -20.51
N SER A 567 -18.65 -17.13 -21.28
CA SER A 567 -17.69 -17.58 -22.30
C SER A 567 -17.59 -16.55 -23.43
N PRO A 568 -16.39 -16.27 -23.95
CA PRO A 568 -16.22 -15.33 -25.07
C PRO A 568 -16.88 -15.81 -26.37
N ASP A 569 -17.17 -17.11 -26.49
CA ASP A 569 -17.84 -17.72 -27.66
C ASP A 569 -19.38 -17.79 -27.52
N ALA A 570 -19.97 -17.18 -26.49
CA ALA A 570 -21.42 -17.13 -26.35
C ALA A 570 -21.98 -16.06 -27.31
N ASP A 571 -22.69 -16.51 -28.36
CA ASP A 571 -23.48 -15.64 -29.23
C ASP A 571 -24.35 -14.70 -28.36
N PRO A 572 -24.43 -13.41 -28.68
CA PRO A 572 -25.38 -12.53 -28.01
C PRO A 572 -26.76 -13.11 -28.25
N ALA A 573 -27.43 -13.54 -27.18
CA ALA A 573 -28.78 -14.03 -27.25
C ALA A 573 -29.64 -12.99 -28.01
N GLU A 574 -30.18 -13.40 -29.16
CA GLU A 574 -31.10 -12.56 -29.93
C GLU A 574 -32.27 -12.12 -29.02
N PRO A 575 -32.71 -10.86 -29.13
CA PRO A 575 -33.71 -10.27 -28.24
C PRO A 575 -35.09 -10.92 -28.32
#